data_AF-A0A816TJF9-F1
#
_entry.id   AF-A0A816TJF9-F1
#
_cell.length_a   1.000
_cell.length_b   1.000
_cell.length_c   1.000
_cell.angle_alpha   90.00
_cell.angle_beta   90.00
_cell.angle_gamma   90.00
#
_symmetry.space_group_name_H-M   'P 1'
#
loop_
_entity.id
_entity.type
_entity.pdbx_description
1 polymer ?
#
loop_
_entity_poly.entity_id
_entity_poly.type
_entity_poly.pdbx_seq_one_letter_code
_entity_poly.pdbx_strand_id
1 'polypeptide(L)'
;SVSTVPSNPSTICTYTCQCTGASSSSLWRIYDPNTITMDINIINCSLSEMSVYFTGLVGTGMHSIAVGYNAIYSSTIDSFEVLARSVLGWNSSTMLSYAQVYA
;
A
#
# COMPACT_ATOMS: atom_id res chain seq x y z
N SER A 1 38.82 2.84 -20.56
CA SER A 1 38.92 4.01 -19.66
C SER A 1 37.97 3.78 -18.51
N VAL A 2 38.50 3.77 -17.28
CA VAL A 2 37.69 3.74 -16.05
C VAL A 2 37.09 5.13 -15.89
N SER A 3 35.77 5.24 -15.82
CA SER A 3 35.08 6.47 -15.44
C SER A 3 34.53 6.29 -14.04
N THR A 4 35.20 6.90 -13.08
CA THR A 4 34.86 6.95 -11.66
C THR A 4 33.62 7.82 -11.46
N VAL A 5 32.49 7.21 -11.10
CA VAL A 5 31.32 7.98 -10.64
C VAL A 5 31.57 8.43 -9.19
N PRO A 6 31.50 9.73 -8.86
CA PRO A 6 31.73 10.22 -7.51
C PRO A 6 30.57 9.89 -6.56
N SER A 7 30.91 9.75 -5.29
CA SER A 7 30.03 9.45 -4.15
C SER A 7 28.88 10.45 -3.94
N ASN A 8 27.68 9.89 -3.80
CA ASN A 8 26.46 10.34 -3.10
C ASN A 8 26.46 11.75 -2.47
N PRO A 9 25.42 12.57 -2.73
CA PRO A 9 24.85 13.44 -1.73
C PRO A 9 23.49 12.86 -1.30
N SER A 10 23.42 12.37 -0.07
CA SER A 10 22.16 12.06 0.60
C SER A 10 21.21 13.23 0.44
N THR A 11 20.08 13.02 -0.24
CA THR A 11 19.06 14.05 -0.47
C THR A 11 18.55 14.55 0.87
N ILE A 12 18.97 15.76 1.28
CA ILE A 12 18.47 16.38 2.51
C ILE A 12 17.08 16.91 2.20
N CYS A 13 16.06 16.14 2.58
CA CYS A 13 14.67 16.56 2.50
C CYS A 13 14.39 17.58 3.63
N THR A 14 13.75 18.71 3.31
CA THR A 14 13.34 19.75 4.29
C THR A 14 12.22 19.27 5.23
N TYR A 15 11.52 18.21 4.83
CA TYR A 15 10.55 17.41 5.60
C TYR A 15 10.98 15.94 5.53
N THR A 16 10.48 15.05 6.39
CA THR A 16 10.81 13.60 6.34
C THR A 16 10.76 13.09 4.90
N CYS A 17 11.86 12.50 4.42
CA CYS A 17 11.92 11.97 3.06
C CYS A 17 10.76 10.99 2.86
N GLN A 18 9.90 11.28 1.89
CA GLN A 18 8.73 10.47 1.62
C GLN A 18 9.17 9.17 0.95
N CYS A 19 8.68 8.05 1.47
CA CYS A 19 8.78 6.79 0.78
C CYS A 19 7.49 6.54 -0.01
N THR A 20 7.62 6.22 -1.29
CA THR A 20 6.49 5.99 -2.20
C THR A 20 6.63 4.63 -2.85
N GLY A 21 5.51 3.94 -3.05
CA GLY A 21 5.48 2.67 -3.75
C GLY A 21 4.06 2.24 -4.11
N ALA A 22 3.98 1.16 -4.88
CA ALA A 22 2.73 0.48 -5.19
C ALA A 22 2.90 -1.02 -4.91
N SER A 23 1.88 -1.61 -4.29
CA SER A 23 1.83 -3.03 -4.00
C SER A 23 1.08 -3.78 -5.10
N SER A 24 1.50 -5.02 -5.36
CA SER A 24 0.81 -5.88 -6.34
C SER A 24 -0.61 -6.20 -5.85
N SER A 25 -1.59 -6.14 -6.76
CA SER A 25 -2.97 -6.54 -6.46
C SER A 25 -3.12 -8.02 -6.13
N SER A 26 -2.14 -8.86 -6.48
CA SER A 26 -2.09 -10.27 -6.07
C SER A 26 -1.94 -10.46 -4.56
N LEU A 27 -1.56 -9.41 -3.80
CA LEU A 27 -1.40 -9.46 -2.35
C LEU A 27 -2.72 -9.27 -1.59
N TRP A 28 -3.80 -8.88 -2.26
CA TRP A 28 -5.12 -8.83 -1.63
C TRP A 28 -5.54 -10.24 -1.20
N ARG A 29 -6.14 -10.33 -0.01
CA ARG A 29 -6.70 -11.57 0.55
C ARG A 29 -8.00 -11.29 1.29
N ILE A 30 -8.83 -12.31 1.47
CA ILE A 30 -10.07 -12.20 2.25
C ILE A 30 -9.72 -12.00 3.73
N TYR A 31 -10.33 -10.98 4.36
CA TYR A 31 -10.25 -10.77 5.80
C TYR A 31 -11.51 -11.31 6.50
N ASP A 32 -12.68 -10.87 6.04
CA ASP A 32 -13.98 -11.28 6.55
C ASP A 32 -14.99 -11.39 5.38
N PRO A 33 -16.29 -11.69 5.61
CA PRO A 33 -17.26 -11.84 4.53
C PRO A 33 -17.44 -10.62 3.59
N ASN A 34 -17.08 -9.40 4.00
CA ASN A 34 -17.28 -8.16 3.23
C ASN A 34 -16.02 -7.29 3.09
N THR A 35 -14.89 -7.76 3.64
CA THR A 35 -13.63 -7.02 3.73
C THR A 35 -12.50 -7.85 3.14
N ILE A 36 -11.66 -7.20 2.33
CA ILE A 36 -10.36 -7.72 1.90
C ILE A 36 -9.25 -6.94 2.59
N THR A 37 -8.08 -7.56 2.76
CA THR A 37 -6.91 -6.96 3.41
C THR A 37 -5.67 -7.11 2.55
N MET A 38 -4.70 -6.23 2.74
CA MET A 38 -3.35 -6.33 2.20
C MET A 38 -2.33 -5.89 3.24
N ASP A 39 -1.30 -6.73 3.45
CA ASP A 39 -0.09 -6.34 4.17
C ASP A 39 0.89 -5.69 3.19
N ILE A 40 1.24 -4.44 3.45
CA ILE A 40 2.14 -3.65 2.62
C ILE A 40 3.53 -3.65 3.26
N ASN A 41 4.51 -4.19 2.54
CA ASN A 41 5.91 -4.19 2.96
C ASN A 41 6.60 -2.89 2.56
N ILE A 42 7.25 -2.24 3.52
CA ILE A 42 7.98 -0.98 3.38
C ILE A 42 9.41 -1.07 3.91
N ILE A 43 10.00 -2.27 3.99
CA ILE A 43 11.37 -2.45 4.48
C ILE A 43 12.39 -1.61 3.69
N ASN A 44 12.14 -1.44 2.38
CA ASN A 44 12.97 -0.64 1.48
C ASN A 44 12.89 0.87 1.75
N CYS A 45 11.94 1.32 2.56
CA CYS A 45 11.87 2.70 3.03
C CYS A 45 12.85 2.98 4.18
N SER A 46 13.41 1.93 4.81
CA SER A 46 14.41 2.04 5.87
C SER A 46 14.02 3.04 6.96
N LEU A 47 12.76 3.00 7.39
CA LEU A 47 12.25 3.87 8.44
C LEU A 47 12.87 3.47 9.78
N SER A 48 13.18 4.47 10.63
CA SER A 48 13.72 4.22 11.97
C SER A 48 12.62 4.09 13.04
N GLU A 49 11.40 4.52 12.73
CA GLU A 49 10.24 4.53 13.63
C GLU A 49 8.93 4.38 12.82
N MET A 50 7.83 4.04 13.50
CA MET A 50 6.50 4.04 12.86
C MET A 50 6.17 5.45 12.33
N SER A 51 5.68 5.53 11.10
CA SER A 51 5.44 6.79 10.41
C SER A 51 3.96 6.98 10.07
N VAL A 52 3.61 8.19 9.61
CA VAL A 52 2.29 8.45 9.04
C VAL A 52 2.25 7.90 7.61
N TYR A 53 1.18 7.17 7.30
CA TYR A 53 0.98 6.55 5.98
C TYR A 53 -0.12 7.28 5.22
N PHE A 54 0.11 7.50 3.93
CA PHE A 54 -0.91 7.96 2.98
C PHE A 54 -1.10 6.87 1.95
N THR A 55 -2.32 6.32 1.85
CA THR A 55 -2.63 5.24 0.93
C THR A 55 -3.68 5.67 -0.09
N GLY A 56 -3.58 5.06 -1.26
CA GLY A 56 -4.55 5.19 -2.34
C GLY A 56 -4.74 3.83 -3.00
N LEU A 57 -5.87 3.66 -3.68
CA LEU A 57 -6.06 2.51 -4.56
C LEU A 57 -5.68 2.92 -5.99
N VAL A 58 -4.87 2.09 -6.63
CA VAL A 58 -4.53 2.20 -8.06
C VAL A 58 -5.29 1.15 -8.85
N GLY A 59 -5.38 1.28 -10.17
CA GLY A 59 -6.10 0.35 -11.03
C GLY A 59 -6.85 1.00 -12.19
N THR A 60 -7.65 0.21 -12.89
CA THR A 60 -8.41 0.61 -14.09
C THR A 60 -9.91 0.84 -13.86
N GLY A 61 -10.46 0.44 -12.72
CA GLY A 61 -11.85 0.76 -12.40
C GLY A 61 -12.30 0.36 -11.00
N MET A 62 -13.54 0.77 -10.67
CA MET A 62 -14.26 0.39 -9.45
C MET A 62 -13.63 0.86 -8.13
N HIS A 63 -12.67 1.79 -8.13
CA HIS A 63 -12.05 2.32 -6.91
C HIS A 63 -13.04 2.93 -5.93
N SER A 64 -14.09 3.59 -6.43
CA SER A 64 -15.09 4.30 -5.62
C SER A 64 -15.95 3.39 -4.74
N ILE A 65 -15.93 2.07 -4.98
CA ILE A 65 -16.72 1.11 -4.20
C ILE A 65 -15.97 0.63 -2.95
N ALA A 66 -14.65 0.84 -2.92
CA ALA A 66 -13.78 0.39 -1.85
C ALA A 66 -13.59 1.54 -0.86
N VAL A 67 -13.88 1.29 0.41
CA VAL A 67 -13.68 2.25 1.50
C VAL A 67 -12.84 1.63 2.61
N GLY A 68 -12.30 2.47 3.49
CA GLY A 68 -11.51 2.04 4.65
C GLY A 68 -10.04 1.78 4.36
N TYR A 69 -9.62 1.70 3.09
CA TYR A 69 -8.23 1.40 2.70
C TYR A 69 -7.21 2.44 3.20
N ASN A 70 -7.68 3.64 3.57
CA ASN A 70 -6.90 4.72 4.15
C ASN A 70 -6.87 4.74 5.68
N ALA A 71 -7.60 3.85 6.33
CA ALA A 71 -7.54 3.63 7.77
C ALA A 71 -6.59 2.46 8.04
N ILE A 72 -5.34 2.80 8.39
CA ILE A 72 -4.31 1.80 8.69
C ILE A 72 -4.76 0.99 9.90
N TYR A 73 -4.89 -0.33 9.72
CA TYR A 73 -5.42 -1.23 10.74
C TYR A 73 -4.37 -1.61 11.78
N SER A 74 -3.17 -1.93 11.32
CA SER A 74 -2.01 -2.21 12.16
C SER A 74 -0.72 -1.78 11.44
N SER A 75 0.34 -1.45 12.19
CA SER A 75 1.63 -1.05 11.61
C SER A 75 2.81 -1.55 12.43
N THR A 76 3.91 -1.81 11.73
CA THR A 76 5.24 -2.06 12.25
C THR A 76 6.23 -1.07 11.61
N ILE A 77 7.51 -1.18 11.95
CA ILE A 77 8.56 -0.39 11.29
C ILE A 77 8.74 -0.76 9.81
N ASP A 78 8.43 -2.02 9.45
CA ASP A 78 8.68 -2.58 8.12
C ASP A 78 7.40 -2.86 7.31
N SER A 79 6.22 -2.70 7.92
CA SER A 79 4.95 -3.01 7.27
C SER A 79 3.76 -2.26 7.85
N PHE A 80 2.67 -2.24 7.09
CA PHE A 80 1.36 -1.85 7.61
C PHE A 80 0.24 -2.61 6.90
N GLU A 81 -0.90 -2.76 7.57
CA GLU A 81 -2.07 -3.47 7.05
C GLU A 81 -3.18 -2.49 6.69
N VAL A 82 -3.77 -2.67 5.50
CA VAL A 82 -4.94 -1.93 5.03
C VAL A 82 -6.13 -2.84 4.85
N LEU A 83 -7.31 -2.37 5.26
CA LEU A 83 -8.58 -3.06 5.04
C LEU A 83 -9.39 -2.30 4.00
N ALA A 84 -9.90 -3.00 2.99
CA ALA A 84 -10.82 -2.44 2.03
C ALA A 84 -12.17 -3.17 2.12
N ARG A 85 -13.23 -2.41 2.32
CA ARG A 85 -14.61 -2.92 2.40
C ARG A 85 -15.44 -2.42 1.22
N SER A 86 -16.35 -3.26 0.73
CA SER A 86 -17.32 -2.86 -0.30
C SER A 86 -18.48 -2.04 0.28
N VAL A 87 -18.85 -0.94 -0.38
CA VAL A 87 -20.10 -0.19 -0.10
C VAL A 87 -21.28 -0.63 -0.96
N LEU A 88 -21.06 -1.51 -1.94
CA LEU A 88 -22.13 -2.04 -2.82
C LEU A 88 -22.70 -3.37 -2.33
N GLY A 89 -22.31 -3.82 -1.12
CA GLY A 89 -22.75 -5.10 -0.56
C GLY A 89 -22.11 -6.32 -1.23
N TRP A 90 -21.00 -6.15 -1.96
CA TRP A 90 -20.23 -7.28 -2.45
C TRP A 90 -19.61 -8.03 -1.28
N ASN A 91 -19.67 -9.35 -1.34
CA ASN A 91 -18.87 -10.17 -0.45
C ASN A 91 -17.37 -10.07 -0.83
N SER A 92 -16.52 -10.49 0.09
CA SER A 92 -15.06 -10.41 -0.06
C SER A 92 -14.51 -11.27 -1.19
N SER A 93 -15.19 -12.34 -1.61
CA SER A 93 -14.79 -13.13 -2.77
C SER A 93 -14.98 -12.36 -4.08
N THR A 94 -16.13 -11.70 -4.25
CA THR A 94 -16.37 -10.80 -5.39
C THR A 94 -15.39 -9.64 -5.36
N MET A 95 -15.22 -9.00 -4.20
CA MET A 95 -14.30 -7.87 -4.06
C MET A 95 -12.84 -8.25 -4.39
N LEU A 96 -12.39 -9.42 -3.92
CA LEU A 96 -11.06 -9.94 -4.20
C LEU A 96 -10.85 -10.21 -5.70
N SER A 97 -11.83 -10.86 -6.35
CA SER A 97 -11.75 -11.14 -7.78
C SER A 97 -11.64 -9.86 -8.61
N TYR A 98 -12.35 -8.79 -8.22
CA TYR A 98 -12.21 -7.49 -8.90
C TYR A 98 -10.86 -6.84 -8.61
N ALA A 99 -10.41 -6.84 -7.35
CA ALA A 99 -9.13 -6.24 -6.99
C ALA A 99 -7.96 -6.90 -7.76
N GLN A 100 -7.98 -8.21 -7.95
CA GLN A 100 -6.91 -8.93 -8.66
C GLN A 100 -6.91 -8.73 -10.19
N VAL A 101 -8.00 -8.23 -10.77
CA VAL A 101 -8.11 -8.01 -12.22
C VAL A 101 -7.98 -6.52 -12.58
N TYR A 102 -8.51 -5.65 -11.73
CA TYR A 102 -8.68 -4.23 -12.04
C TYR A 102 -7.91 -3.29 -11.11
N ALA A 103 -7.32 -3.76 -10.01
CA ALA A 103 -6.46 -2.96 -9.13
C ALA A 103 -4.97 -3.13 -9.44
#